data_AF-R4K6P2-F1
#
_entry.id   AF-R4K6P2-F1
#
_cell.length_a   1.000
_cell.length_b   1.000
_cell.length_c   1.000
_cell.angle_alpha   90.00
_cell.angle_beta   90.00
_cell.angle_gamma   90.00
#
_symmetry.space_group_name_H-M   'P 1'
#
loop_
_entity.id
_entity.type
_entity.pdbx_description
1 polymer ?
#
loop_
_entity_poly.entity_id
_entity_poly.type
_entity_poly.pdbx_seq_one_letter_code
_entity_poly.pdbx_strand_id
1 'polypeptide(L)'
;MATFQERMKEIRTEKDITLEDLAKALNTTKSTLSRYENNLRVPNVDFINQLAKYFNVSVDYLLGNTDNPNIKNSESKLTKKDEKDIQKALSKTLEQLESSQDGLMFDGEPMDETTREMLRISIENSMRIAKEAAKKYTPKKYRK
;
A
#
# COMPACT_ATOMS: atom_id res chain seq x y z
N MET A 1 3.33 -1.87 -18.88
CA MET A 1 4.02 -1.98 -17.58
C MET A 1 5.47 -1.59 -17.81
N ALA A 2 5.96 -0.58 -17.09
CA ALA A 2 7.38 -0.19 -17.16
C ALA A 2 8.25 -1.31 -16.60
N THR A 3 9.42 -1.55 -17.16
CA THR A 3 10.38 -2.52 -16.63
C THR A 3 11.21 -1.92 -15.50
N PHE A 4 11.86 -2.75 -14.70
CA PHE A 4 12.72 -2.28 -13.59
C PHE A 4 13.80 -1.29 -14.04
N GLN A 5 14.40 -1.56 -15.20
CA GLN A 5 15.50 -0.79 -15.77
C GLN A 5 15.03 0.60 -16.19
N GLU A 6 13.86 0.66 -16.83
CA GLU A 6 13.20 1.91 -17.21
C GLU A 6 12.82 2.72 -15.97
N ARG A 7 12.20 2.07 -14.97
CA ARG A 7 11.77 2.73 -13.73
C ARG A 7 12.94 3.27 -12.91
N MET A 8 14.02 2.50 -12.79
CA MET A 8 15.22 2.93 -12.10
C MET A 8 15.82 4.18 -12.75
N LYS A 9 15.88 4.19 -14.09
CA LYS A 9 16.40 5.32 -14.87
C LYS A 9 15.50 6.55 -14.72
N GLU A 10 14.18 6.37 -14.83
CA GLU A 10 13.15 7.41 -14.68
C GLU A 10 13.29 8.12 -13.33
N ILE A 11 13.20 7.40 -12.21
CA ILE A 11 13.30 7.96 -10.86
C ILE A 11 14.63 8.69 -10.66
N ARG A 12 15.72 8.13 -11.19
CA ARG A 12 17.05 8.75 -11.09
C ARG A 12 17.08 10.09 -11.84
N THR A 13 16.53 10.14 -13.05
CA THR A 13 16.48 11.37 -13.85
C THR A 13 15.53 12.41 -13.26
N GLU A 14 14.38 12.01 -12.72
CA GLU A 14 13.43 12.92 -12.06
C GLU A 14 14.01 13.61 -10.82
N LYS A 15 14.96 12.95 -10.15
CA LYS A 15 15.63 13.46 -8.96
C LYS A 15 16.97 14.13 -9.26
N ASP A 16 17.33 14.30 -10.53
CA ASP A 16 18.61 14.86 -10.98
C ASP A 16 19.85 14.15 -10.39
N ILE A 17 19.76 12.84 -10.18
CA ILE A 17 20.85 12.04 -9.60
C ILE A 17 21.72 11.46 -10.70
N THR A 18 23.04 11.65 -10.61
CA THR A 18 23.96 10.99 -11.54
C THR A 18 24.17 9.52 -11.17
N LEU A 19 24.57 8.69 -12.14
CA LEU A 19 24.97 7.31 -11.85
C LEU A 19 26.16 7.23 -10.88
N GLU A 20 27.01 8.25 -10.83
CA GLU A 20 28.14 8.31 -9.91
C GLU A 20 27.70 8.59 -8.48
N ASP A 21 26.74 9.49 -8.30
CA ASP A 21 26.20 9.82 -6.98
C ASP A 21 25.37 8.67 -6.41
N LEU A 22 24.57 8.02 -7.27
CA LEU A 22 23.84 6.81 -6.87
C LEU A 22 24.79 5.66 -6.51
N ALA A 23 25.90 5.52 -7.25
CA ALA A 23 26.90 4.50 -6.96
C ALA A 23 27.56 4.71 -5.59
N LYS A 24 27.91 5.96 -5.28
CA LYS A 24 28.46 6.35 -3.97
C LYS A 24 27.46 6.09 -2.85
N ALA A 25 26.18 6.45 -3.04
CA ALA A 25 25.15 6.29 -2.03
C ALA A 25 24.83 4.82 -1.71
N LEU A 26 24.85 3.95 -2.73
CA LEU A 26 24.52 2.53 -2.60
C LEU A 26 25.74 1.61 -2.46
N ASN A 27 26.93 2.20 -2.24
CA ASN A 27 28.19 1.48 -2.12
C ASN A 27 28.42 0.47 -3.27
N THR A 28 28.22 0.91 -4.50
CA THR A 28 28.38 0.12 -5.73
C THR A 28 29.20 0.90 -6.76
N THR A 29 29.32 0.38 -7.98
CA THR A 29 30.06 1.05 -9.06
C THR A 29 29.11 1.61 -10.13
N LYS A 30 29.51 2.72 -10.77
CA LYS A 30 28.83 3.29 -11.93
C LYS A 30 28.58 2.25 -13.04
N SER A 31 29.57 1.38 -13.26
CA SER A 31 29.48 0.30 -14.26
C SER A 31 28.39 -0.71 -13.92
N THR A 32 28.27 -1.09 -12.63
CA THR A 32 27.21 -1.98 -12.16
C THR A 32 25.82 -1.35 -12.37
N LEU A 33 25.64 -0.09 -11.98
CA LEU A 33 24.35 0.60 -12.17
C LEU A 33 23.98 0.77 -13.64
N SER A 34 24.96 1.13 -14.49
CA SER A 34 24.76 1.21 -15.93
C SER A 34 24.32 -0.13 -16.53
N ARG A 35 24.90 -1.25 -16.07
CA ARG A 35 24.47 -2.59 -16.50
C ARG A 35 23.04 -2.91 -16.05
N TYR A 36 22.60 -2.41 -14.89
CA TYR A 36 21.20 -2.53 -14.47
C TYR A 36 20.27 -1.72 -15.37
N GLU A 37 20.54 -0.43 -15.60
CA GLU A 37 19.69 0.43 -16.45
C GLU A 37 19.63 -0.01 -17.93
N ASN A 38 20.63 -0.75 -18.41
CA ASN A 38 20.68 -1.27 -19.78
C ASN A 38 20.23 -2.73 -19.91
N ASN A 39 19.65 -3.32 -18.85
CA ASN A 39 19.21 -4.71 -18.83
C ASN A 39 20.33 -5.75 -19.14
N LEU A 40 21.59 -5.39 -18.87
CA LEU A 40 22.75 -6.26 -19.07
C LEU A 40 23.04 -7.13 -17.83
N ARG A 41 22.43 -6.80 -16.70
CA ARG A 41 22.55 -7.55 -15.44
C ARG A 41 21.26 -7.40 -14.64
N VAL A 42 20.85 -8.46 -13.97
CA VAL A 42 19.74 -8.43 -13.02
C VAL A 42 20.31 -8.15 -11.61
N PRO A 43 19.81 -7.15 -10.88
CA PRO A 43 20.19 -6.92 -9.49
C PRO A 43 19.67 -8.03 -8.57
N ASN A 44 20.35 -8.26 -7.45
CA ASN A 44 19.84 -9.18 -6.44
C ASN A 44 18.74 -8.50 -5.59
N VAL A 45 18.01 -9.31 -4.83
CA VAL A 45 16.90 -8.85 -3.99
C VAL A 45 17.36 -7.83 -2.95
N ASP A 46 18.54 -8.02 -2.36
CA ASP A 46 19.11 -7.07 -1.40
C ASP A 46 19.33 -5.68 -2.00
N PHE A 47 19.88 -5.62 -3.21
CA PHE A 47 20.13 -4.37 -3.91
C PHE A 47 18.82 -3.66 -4.29
N ILE A 48 17.81 -4.40 -4.75
CA ILE A 48 16.49 -3.85 -5.05
C ILE A 48 15.87 -3.23 -3.79
N ASN A 49 15.98 -3.90 -2.64
CA ASN A 49 15.50 -3.37 -1.36
C ASN A 49 16.28 -2.11 -0.92
N GLN A 50 17.59 -2.06 -1.12
CA GLN A 50 18.39 -0.86 -0.83
C GLN A 50 17.99 0.30 -1.72
N LEU A 51 17.78 0.05 -3.02
CA LEU A 51 17.35 1.04 -3.99
C LEU A 51 15.96 1.60 -3.65
N ALA A 52 15.01 0.73 -3.28
CA ALA A 52 13.67 1.11 -2.84
C ALA A 52 13.71 2.05 -1.64
N LYS A 53 14.53 1.71 -0.63
CA LYS A 53 14.74 2.53 0.57
C LYS A 53 15.38 3.87 0.23
N TYR A 54 16.39 3.87 -0.63
CA TYR A 54 17.10 5.09 -1.03
C TYR A 54 16.17 6.08 -1.73
N PHE A 55 15.34 5.61 -2.67
CA PHE A 55 14.39 6.47 -3.38
C PHE A 55 13.09 6.72 -2.61
N ASN A 56 12.90 6.05 -1.46
CA ASN A 56 11.69 6.07 -0.65
C ASN A 56 10.44 5.70 -1.47
N VAL A 57 10.53 4.56 -2.18
CA VAL A 57 9.45 3.99 -3.00
C VAL A 57 9.24 2.51 -2.66
N SER A 58 8.14 1.92 -3.10
CA SER A 58 7.89 0.48 -2.95
C SER A 58 8.72 -0.35 -3.93
N VAL A 59 9.01 -1.60 -3.54
CA VAL A 59 9.66 -2.57 -4.43
C VAL A 59 8.76 -2.88 -5.63
N ASP A 60 7.45 -2.97 -5.42
CA ASP A 60 6.48 -3.18 -6.49
C ASP A 60 6.49 -2.07 -7.54
N TYR A 61 6.67 -0.82 -7.11
CA TYR A 61 6.83 0.31 -8.02
C TYR A 61 8.11 0.19 -8.83
N LEU A 62 9.23 -0.11 -8.15
CA LEU A 62 10.52 -0.32 -8.82
C LEU A 62 10.48 -1.46 -9.83
N LEU A 63 9.76 -2.55 -9.55
CA LEU A 63 9.65 -3.70 -10.44
C LEU A 63 8.63 -3.49 -11.57
N GLY A 64 7.86 -2.39 -11.56
CA GLY A 64 6.84 -2.12 -12.57
C GLY A 64 5.51 -2.84 -12.37
N ASN A 65 5.30 -3.44 -11.19
CA ASN A 65 4.03 -4.07 -10.82
C ASN A 65 2.92 -3.03 -10.56
N THR A 66 3.31 -1.78 -10.31
CA THR A 66 2.41 -0.65 -10.07
C THR A 66 3.02 0.65 -10.56
N ASP A 67 2.16 1.64 -10.82
CA ASP A 67 2.54 3.03 -11.06
C ASP A 67 2.43 3.91 -9.79
N ASN A 68 2.01 3.34 -8.67
CA ASN A 68 1.97 4.06 -7.38
C ASN A 68 3.30 3.88 -6.62
N PRO A 69 4.14 4.93 -6.48
CA PRO A 69 5.44 4.84 -5.81
C PRO A 69 5.34 4.53 -4.32
N ASN A 70 4.19 4.85 -3.72
CA ASN A 70 3.93 4.68 -2.30
C ASN A 70 2.83 3.64 -2.08
N ILE A 71 2.87 2.52 -2.81
CA ILE A 71 2.24 1.30 -2.28
C ILE A 71 2.96 0.98 -0.98
N LYS A 72 2.44 1.54 0.11
CA LYS A 72 2.51 0.91 1.40
C LYS A 72 1.84 -0.41 1.14
N ASN A 73 2.63 -1.47 1.00
CA ASN A 73 2.17 -2.77 1.44
C ASN A 73 1.61 -2.45 2.82
N SER A 74 0.29 -2.44 2.91
CA SER A 74 -0.39 -2.26 4.18
C SER A 74 0.09 -3.48 4.94
N GLU A 75 1.20 -3.34 5.65
CA GLU A 75 1.38 -4.02 6.90
C GLU A 75 0.21 -3.51 7.71
N SER A 76 -0.93 -4.18 7.51
CA SER A 76 -2.13 -3.98 8.26
C SER A 76 -1.65 -4.04 9.69
N LYS A 77 -1.68 -2.89 10.39
CA LYS A 77 -1.26 -2.84 11.80
C LYS A 77 -2.25 -3.61 12.68
N LEU A 78 -3.26 -4.20 12.04
CA LEU A 78 -4.29 -5.04 12.59
C LEU A 78 -3.74 -6.45 12.74
N THR A 79 -3.87 -6.96 13.95
CA THR A 79 -3.62 -8.37 14.24
C THR A 79 -4.81 -9.19 13.75
N LYS A 80 -4.65 -10.52 13.71
CA LYS A 80 -5.79 -11.44 13.45
C LYS A 80 -6.97 -11.21 14.40
N LYS A 81 -6.73 -10.72 15.62
CA LYS A 81 -7.79 -10.37 16.57
C LYS A 81 -8.54 -9.10 16.14
N ASP A 82 -7.83 -8.10 15.65
CA ASP A 82 -8.44 -6.85 15.20
C ASP A 82 -9.32 -7.08 13.96
N GLU A 83 -8.89 -7.91 13.01
CA GLU A 83 -9.71 -8.31 11.86
C GLU A 83 -11.00 -9.02 12.33
N LYS A 84 -10.90 -9.93 13.31
CA LYS A 84 -12.09 -10.58 13.89
C LYS A 84 -13.03 -9.60 14.58
N ASP A 85 -12.49 -8.62 15.31
CA ASP A 85 -13.30 -7.58 15.96
C ASP A 85 -13.99 -6.70 14.93
N ILE A 86 -13.30 -6.34 13.84
CA ILE A 86 -13.87 -5.56 12.72
C ILE A 86 -14.99 -6.33 12.05
N GLN A 87 -14.80 -7.62 11.75
CA GLN A 87 -15.85 -8.45 11.13
C GLN A 87 -17.10 -8.55 12.01
N LYS A 88 -16.93 -8.73 13.33
CA LYS A 88 -18.06 -8.74 14.28
C LYS A 88 -18.76 -7.39 14.37
N ALA A 89 -18.01 -6.29 14.35
CA ALA A 89 -18.57 -4.95 14.36
C ALA A 89 -19.35 -4.68 13.07
N LEU A 90 -18.76 -5.02 11.91
CA LEU A 90 -19.37 -4.89 10.60
C LEU A 90 -20.68 -5.66 10.51
N SER A 91 -20.68 -6.95 10.89
CA SER A 91 -21.91 -7.77 10.84
C SER A 91 -23.01 -7.16 11.70
N LYS A 92 -22.69 -6.76 12.93
CA LYS A 92 -23.64 -6.12 13.84
C LYS A 92 -24.16 -4.79 13.28
N THR A 93 -23.30 -3.98 12.66
CA THR A 93 -23.70 -2.71 12.05
C THR A 93 -24.62 -2.95 10.86
N LEU A 94 -24.30 -3.91 9.98
CA LEU A 94 -25.16 -4.26 8.84
C LEU A 94 -26.51 -4.82 9.30
N GLU A 95 -26.54 -5.71 10.29
CA GLU A 95 -27.79 -6.23 10.87
C GLU A 95 -28.67 -5.10 11.44
N GLN A 96 -28.07 -4.11 12.10
CA GLN A 96 -28.81 -2.94 12.62
C GLN A 96 -29.37 -2.05 11.49
N LEU A 97 -28.61 -1.88 10.41
CA LEU A 97 -29.07 -1.15 9.24
C LEU A 97 -30.20 -1.89 8.53
N GLU A 98 -30.11 -3.21 8.36
CA GLU A 98 -31.14 -4.03 7.72
C GLU A 98 -32.41 -4.19 8.58
N SER A 99 -32.28 -4.21 9.91
CA SER A 99 -33.43 -4.32 10.81
C SER A 99 -34.24 -3.03 10.92
N SER A 100 -33.69 -1.91 10.45
CA SER A 100 -34.39 -0.63 10.37
C SER A 100 -35.28 -0.67 9.14
N GLN A 101 -36.60 -0.48 9.30
CA GLN A 101 -37.61 -0.66 8.26
C GLN A 101 -37.37 0.14 6.95
N ASP A 102 -36.51 1.17 7.00
CA ASP A 102 -36.08 2.04 5.89
C ASP A 102 -34.56 2.01 5.62
N GLY A 103 -33.79 1.15 6.30
CA GLY A 103 -32.37 1.39 6.58
C GLY A 103 -31.38 1.23 5.42
N LEU A 104 -31.84 0.78 4.25
CA LEU A 104 -31.04 0.69 3.03
C LEU A 104 -31.83 1.20 1.81
N MET A 105 -32.50 2.34 1.97
CA MET A 105 -33.08 3.09 0.86
C MET A 105 -32.08 4.16 0.38
N PHE A 106 -31.95 4.35 -0.93
CA PHE A 106 -31.23 5.44 -1.55
C PHE A 106 -32.14 6.09 -2.58
N ASP A 107 -32.35 7.40 -2.42
CA ASP A 107 -33.32 8.17 -3.23
C ASP A 107 -34.77 7.68 -3.12
N GLY A 108 -35.15 7.16 -1.95
CA GLY A 108 -36.50 6.62 -1.70
C GLY A 108 -36.74 5.23 -2.28
N GLU A 109 -35.76 4.67 -3.00
CA GLU A 109 -35.79 3.33 -3.56
C GLU A 109 -34.88 2.38 -2.78
N PRO A 110 -35.21 1.07 -2.71
CA PRO A 110 -34.32 0.09 -2.10
C PRO A 110 -32.97 0.07 -2.82
N MET A 111 -31.88 0.14 -2.06
CA MET A 111 -30.55 -0.01 -2.63
C MET A 111 -30.41 -1.38 -3.31
N ASP A 112 -29.92 -1.36 -4.55
CA ASP A 112 -29.60 -2.58 -5.29
C ASP A 112 -28.42 -3.32 -4.64
N GLU A 113 -28.24 -4.58 -5.03
CA GLU A 113 -27.22 -5.46 -4.46
C GLU A 113 -25.80 -4.92 -4.64
N THR A 114 -25.51 -4.29 -5.78
CA THR A 114 -24.18 -3.72 -6.05
C THR A 114 -23.91 -2.55 -5.12
N THR A 115 -24.89 -1.65 -4.96
CA THR A 115 -24.74 -0.49 -4.07
C THR A 115 -24.65 -0.92 -2.60
N ARG A 116 -25.37 -1.98 -2.20
CA ARG A 116 -25.26 -2.56 -0.86
C ARG A 116 -23.87 -3.14 -0.59
N GLU A 117 -23.30 -3.85 -1.55
CA GLU A 117 -21.95 -4.40 -1.41
C GLU A 117 -20.90 -3.29 -1.38
N MET A 118 -21.04 -2.24 -2.20
CA MET A 118 -20.18 -1.07 -2.12
C MET A 118 -20.24 -0.38 -0.76
N LEU A 119 -21.43 -0.23 -0.18
CA LEU A 119 -21.60 0.32 1.16
C LEU A 119 -20.89 -0.54 2.20
N ARG A 120 -21.05 -1.87 2.13
CA ARG A 120 -20.36 -2.82 3.01
C ARG A 120 -18.84 -2.67 2.92
N ILE A 121 -18.27 -2.67 1.71
CA ILE A 121 -16.82 -2.52 1.50
C ILE A 121 -16.33 -1.19 2.07
N SER A 122 -17.08 -0.11 1.84
CA SER A 122 -16.76 1.23 2.34
C SER A 122 -16.73 1.26 3.88
N ILE A 123 -17.78 0.73 4.52
CA ILE A 123 -17.87 0.66 5.99
C ILE A 123 -16.71 -0.19 6.54
N GLU A 124 -16.44 -1.36 5.97
CA GLU A 124 -15.35 -2.23 6.39
C GLU A 124 -13.99 -1.52 6.32
N ASN A 125 -13.72 -0.83 5.22
CA ASN A 125 -12.48 -0.05 5.05
C ASN A 125 -12.39 1.09 6.06
N SER A 126 -13.48 1.82 6.30
CA SER A 126 -13.53 2.86 7.32
C SER A 126 -13.23 2.32 8.73
N MET A 127 -13.76 1.13 9.07
CA MET A 127 -13.51 0.47 10.36
C MET A 127 -12.04 0.07 10.50
N ARG A 128 -11.41 -0.45 9.44
CA ARG A 128 -9.97 -0.73 9.41
C ARG A 128 -9.16 0.53 9.68
N ILE A 129 -9.43 1.61 8.96
CA ILE A 129 -8.73 2.89 9.11
C ILE A 129 -8.89 3.42 10.55
N ALA A 130 -10.10 3.37 11.10
CA ALA A 130 -10.37 3.80 12.47
C ALA A 130 -9.59 2.97 13.50
N LYS A 131 -9.52 1.65 13.32
CA LYS A 131 -8.79 0.73 14.20
C LYS A 131 -7.27 0.96 14.12
N GLU A 132 -6.74 1.20 12.92
CA GLU A 132 -5.34 1.54 12.71
C GLU A 132 -4.97 2.89 13.34
N ALA A 133 -5.83 3.90 13.16
CA ALA A 133 -5.65 5.22 13.76
C ALA A 133 -5.65 5.12 15.30
N ALA A 134 -6.61 4.39 15.88
CA ALA A 134 -6.66 4.15 17.32
C ALA A 134 -5.33 3.55 17.83
N LYS A 135 -4.82 2.51 17.16
CA LYS A 135 -3.52 1.91 17.52
C LYS A 135 -2.34 2.87 17.38
N LYS A 136 -2.35 3.75 16.38
CA LYS A 136 -1.28 4.76 16.17
C LYS A 136 -1.19 5.71 17.36
N TYR A 137 -2.31 6.13 17.93
CA TYR A 137 -2.37 7.06 19.06
C TYR A 137 -2.36 6.37 20.44
N THR A 138 -2.61 5.06 20.53
CA THR A 138 -2.46 4.30 21.79
C THR A 138 -0.99 4.18 22.21
N PRO A 139 -0.59 4.71 23.38
CA PRO A 139 0.78 4.58 23.89
C PRO A 139 1.20 3.11 24.02
N LYS A 140 2.48 2.80 23.71
CA LYS A 140 3.00 1.41 23.70
C LYS A 140 2.72 0.63 25.00
N LYS A 141 2.69 1.31 26.16
CA LYS A 141 2.39 0.73 27.48
C LYS A 141 0.97 0.16 27.63
N TYR A 142 0.05 0.49 26.72
CA TYR A 142 -1.34 0.01 26.74
C TYR A 142 -1.70 -0.91 25.57
N ARG A 143 -0.72 -1.23 24.70
CA ARG A 143 -0.92 -2.21 23.63
C ARG A 143 -0.85 -3.60 24.27
N LYS A 144 -2.01 -4.23 24.49
CA LYS A 144 -2.12 -5.64 24.91
C LYS A 144 -1.74 -6.59 23.78
#